data_AF-A0A0N1KRV3-F1
#
_entry.id   AF-A0A0N1KRV3-F1
#
_cell.length_a   1.000
_cell.length_b   1.000
_cell.length_c   1.000
_cell.angle_alpha   90.00
_cell.angle_beta   90.00
_cell.angle_gamma   90.00
#
_symmetry.space_group_name_H-M   'P 1'
#
loop_
_entity.id
_entity.type
_entity.pdbx_description
1 polymer ?
#
loop_
_entity_poly.entity_id
_entity_poly.type
_entity_poly.pdbx_seq_one_letter_code
_entity_poly.pdbx_strand_id
1 'polypeptide(L)'
;MLLQSCNKENKMVSKNTTENFPYTVTFSTATGYAAEVHEGYLADEKKKLICGVPKAGTEDGPWQYDGAQGGQGGNIVPSYLNLTYVSYAEKKFYHVEGDLPKDKILAAFQKGFKVKGTEAENGEIPWVDGTYDQITIGAAPGGVVIVWLAGDHHRIEVCRLQAKETFVDKDKFRPNPKPGEDQAQFFDAKFKLYVADSIKTTIEKNGIPYGLWDKYREKYNYRFKLHPYDEKDNFDQIYRLNYNGESEYLLGAKAAEVYKKDAIPYNVIFMMQKYNAEIEFNDSELMKIFENFKQKHPEKPIDIVLVPSFMYKEIKVYAECDGEKVELKKSLVKRIWGG
;
A
#
# COMPACT_ATOMS: atom_id res chain seq x y z
N MET A 1 13.87 -54.50 32.49
CA MET A 1 12.86 -54.59 31.42
C MET A 1 11.58 -53.95 31.96
N LEU A 2 10.87 -53.16 31.15
CA LEU A 2 9.67 -52.33 31.44
C LEU A 2 10.00 -51.00 32.14
N LEU A 3 10.07 -49.86 31.42
CA LEU A 3 9.06 -49.06 30.70
C LEU A 3 8.24 -48.11 31.60
N GLN A 4 8.56 -46.83 31.40
CA GLN A 4 7.79 -45.57 31.56
C GLN A 4 6.30 -45.67 31.89
N SER A 5 5.86 -44.79 32.79
CA SER A 5 4.74 -43.86 32.53
C SER A 5 4.71 -42.76 33.59
N CYS A 6 5.19 -41.56 33.25
CA CYS A 6 4.81 -40.33 33.94
C CYS A 6 3.79 -39.62 33.06
N ASN A 7 2.53 -39.60 33.48
CA ASN A 7 1.50 -38.73 32.95
C ASN A 7 1.93 -37.27 33.14
N LYS A 8 2.42 -36.64 32.07
CA LYS A 8 2.33 -35.19 31.93
C LYS A 8 1.01 -34.90 31.24
N GLU A 9 0.07 -34.35 32.01
CA GLU A 9 -1.09 -33.67 31.48
C GLU A 9 -0.60 -32.63 30.45
N ASN A 10 -0.83 -32.93 29.17
CA ASN A 10 -0.84 -31.92 28.14
C ASN A 10 -1.99 -30.96 28.48
N LYS A 11 -1.67 -29.83 29.11
CA LYS A 11 -2.49 -28.63 28.96
C LYS A 11 -2.47 -28.29 27.47
N MET A 12 -3.43 -28.86 26.73
CA MET A 12 -3.90 -28.29 25.49
C MET A 12 -4.27 -26.84 25.82
N VAL A 13 -3.41 -25.92 25.42
CA VAL A 13 -3.79 -24.52 25.27
C VAL A 13 -4.89 -24.55 24.22
N SER A 14 -6.14 -24.49 24.67
CA SER A 14 -7.26 -24.20 23.80
C SER A 14 -6.95 -22.87 23.13
N LYS A 15 -6.57 -22.89 21.85
CA LYS A 15 -6.60 -21.69 21.01
C LYS A 15 -8.05 -21.23 20.99
N ASN A 16 -8.37 -20.22 21.79
CA ASN A 16 -9.64 -19.51 21.69
C ASN A 16 -9.74 -18.97 20.26
N THR A 17 -10.65 -19.54 19.47
CA THR A 17 -10.91 -19.20 18.06
C THR A 17 -11.71 -17.91 17.88
N THR A 18 -11.58 -16.96 18.81
CA THR A 18 -12.28 -15.66 18.78
C THR A 18 -11.30 -14.58 19.21
N GLU A 19 -10.26 -14.38 18.42
CA GLU A 19 -9.52 -13.12 18.43
C GLU A 19 -10.39 -12.09 17.70
N ASN A 20 -10.70 -11.01 18.41
CA ASN A 20 -11.53 -9.92 17.94
C ASN A 20 -10.65 -8.97 17.11
N PHE A 21 -10.91 -8.86 15.80
CA PHE A 21 -10.20 -7.96 14.89
C PHE A 21 -11.16 -6.87 14.37
N PRO A 22 -11.43 -5.81 15.15
CA PRO A 22 -12.22 -4.70 14.68
C PRO A 22 -11.49 -4.01 13.54
N TYR A 23 -12.18 -3.72 12.45
CA TYR A 23 -11.60 -2.96 11.35
C TYR A 23 -12.58 -1.94 10.77
N THR A 24 -12.01 -0.87 10.21
CA THR A 24 -12.72 0.09 9.37
C THR A 24 -12.49 -0.20 7.89
N VAL A 25 -13.41 0.23 7.05
CA VAL A 25 -13.28 0.15 5.59
C VAL A 25 -13.04 1.54 5.04
N THR A 26 -12.07 1.64 4.15
CA THR A 26 -11.74 2.86 3.41
C THR A 26 -11.73 2.59 1.90
N PHE A 27 -11.84 3.66 1.11
CA PHE A 27 -11.71 3.62 -0.34
C PHE A 27 -10.65 4.64 -0.76
N SER A 28 -9.68 4.26 -1.58
CA SER A 28 -8.68 5.19 -2.13
C SER A 28 -8.45 4.95 -3.62
N THR A 29 -7.65 5.80 -4.26
CA THR A 29 -7.49 5.78 -5.71
C THR A 29 -6.04 5.90 -6.14
N ALA A 30 -5.75 5.56 -7.39
CA ALA A 30 -4.47 5.88 -7.97
C ALA A 30 -4.23 7.39 -8.02
N THR A 31 -3.01 7.83 -7.74
CA THR A 31 -2.61 9.25 -7.78
C THR A 31 -3.01 9.89 -9.09
N GLY A 32 -3.80 10.98 -9.02
CA GLY A 32 -4.22 11.74 -10.19
C GLY A 32 -5.38 11.12 -11.00
N TYR A 33 -5.89 9.96 -10.59
CA TYR A 33 -7.03 9.29 -11.22
C TYR A 33 -8.20 9.21 -10.25
N ALA A 34 -8.83 10.37 -10.06
CA ALA A 34 -9.91 10.51 -9.11
C ALA A 34 -11.11 9.61 -9.43
N ALA A 35 -11.69 9.03 -8.39
CA ALA A 35 -12.84 8.16 -8.45
C ALA A 35 -13.76 8.38 -7.24
N GLU A 36 -15.00 7.92 -7.35
CA GLU A 36 -16.00 8.05 -6.28
C GLU A 36 -16.90 6.82 -6.24
N VAL A 37 -17.12 6.31 -5.03
CA VAL A 37 -18.00 5.16 -4.80
C VAL A 37 -19.45 5.55 -5.13
N HIS A 38 -20.12 4.74 -5.94
CA HIS A 38 -21.57 4.83 -6.12
C HIS A 38 -22.28 4.06 -5.00
N GLU A 39 -21.91 2.79 -4.85
CA GLU A 39 -22.39 1.83 -3.85
C GLU A 39 -21.36 0.71 -3.69
N GLY A 40 -21.30 0.07 -2.53
CA GLY A 40 -20.44 -1.09 -2.33
C GLY A 40 -20.54 -1.63 -0.90
N TYR A 41 -20.18 -2.89 -0.73
CA TYR A 41 -20.20 -3.55 0.56
C TYR A 41 -19.24 -4.76 0.64
N LEU A 42 -18.84 -5.08 1.86
CA LEU A 42 -18.19 -6.32 2.23
C LEU A 42 -19.24 -7.29 2.79
N ALA A 43 -19.10 -8.57 2.45
CA ALA A 43 -19.97 -9.63 2.93
C ALA A 43 -19.20 -10.88 3.38
N ASP A 44 -19.88 -11.72 4.15
CA ASP A 44 -19.37 -13.03 4.58
C ASP A 44 -19.52 -14.10 3.49
N GLU A 45 -19.17 -15.34 3.83
CA GLU A 45 -19.17 -16.48 2.90
C GLU A 45 -20.58 -16.87 2.43
N LYS A 46 -21.60 -16.45 3.18
CA LYS A 46 -23.02 -16.63 2.86
C LYS A 46 -23.60 -15.40 2.15
N LYS A 47 -22.73 -14.48 1.70
CA LYS A 47 -23.08 -13.18 1.10
C LYS A 47 -23.95 -12.31 2.02
N LYS A 48 -23.89 -12.53 3.34
CA LYS A 48 -24.54 -11.65 4.30
C LYS A 48 -23.71 -10.39 4.46
N LEU A 49 -24.36 -9.23 4.33
CA LEU A 49 -23.76 -7.92 4.52
C LEU A 49 -23.02 -7.83 5.87
N ILE A 50 -21.76 -7.41 5.83
CA ILE A 50 -20.95 -7.06 7.00
C ILE A 50 -20.97 -5.54 7.18
N CYS A 51 -20.50 -4.80 6.19
CA CYS A 51 -20.46 -3.33 6.21
C CYS A 51 -20.38 -2.75 4.80
N GLY A 52 -20.72 -1.47 4.65
CA GLY A 52 -20.61 -0.74 3.38
C GLY A 52 -19.19 -0.25 3.10
N VAL A 53 -18.86 -0.11 1.82
CA VAL A 53 -17.70 0.67 1.37
C VAL A 53 -18.09 2.15 1.43
N PRO A 54 -17.26 3.03 2.02
CA PRO A 54 -17.65 4.43 2.23
C PRO A 54 -17.85 5.18 0.91
N LYS A 55 -18.99 5.85 0.79
CA LYS A 55 -19.24 6.91 -0.21
C LYS A 55 -18.93 8.26 0.42
N ALA A 56 -17.66 8.58 0.56
CA ALA A 56 -17.18 9.79 1.23
C ALA A 56 -16.99 11.01 0.31
N GLY A 57 -17.36 10.88 -0.96
CA GLY A 57 -17.12 11.88 -2.00
C GLY A 57 -16.01 11.45 -2.95
N THR A 58 -15.46 12.41 -3.67
CA THR A 58 -14.38 12.17 -4.63
C THR A 58 -13.06 11.94 -3.90
N GLU A 59 -12.44 10.80 -4.18
CA GLU A 59 -11.09 10.45 -3.71
C GLU A 59 -10.11 10.68 -4.87
N ASP A 60 -9.00 11.37 -4.59
CA ASP A 60 -7.90 11.65 -5.53
C ASP A 60 -6.51 11.27 -4.98
N GLY A 61 -6.51 10.71 -3.76
CA GLY A 61 -5.34 10.47 -2.93
C GLY A 61 -4.83 9.03 -3.05
N PRO A 62 -3.50 8.86 -2.93
CA PRO A 62 -2.79 7.79 -3.61
C PRO A 62 -2.96 6.45 -2.89
N TRP A 63 -2.71 5.36 -3.62
CA TRP A 63 -2.75 3.99 -3.09
C TRP A 63 -1.89 3.73 -1.85
N GLN A 64 -0.91 4.59 -1.57
CA GLN A 64 -0.05 4.50 -0.38
C GLN A 64 -0.75 4.94 0.91
N TYR A 65 -1.93 5.57 0.83
CA TYR A 65 -2.69 6.02 1.98
C TYR A 65 -4.11 5.45 1.98
N ASP A 66 -4.71 5.47 3.15
CA ASP A 66 -6.11 5.11 3.36
C ASP A 66 -6.99 6.33 3.09
N GLY A 67 -8.15 6.12 2.47
CA GLY A 67 -9.12 7.19 2.26
C GLY A 67 -9.97 7.42 3.49
N ALA A 68 -11.08 8.14 3.30
CA ALA A 68 -12.01 8.38 4.39
C ALA A 68 -12.57 7.04 4.96
N GLN A 69 -12.56 6.94 6.29
CA GLN A 69 -13.15 5.82 7.00
C GLN A 69 -14.67 5.95 7.02
N GLY A 70 -15.39 4.85 6.80
CA GLY A 70 -16.85 4.88 6.98
C GLY A 70 -17.54 3.53 7.14
N GLY A 71 -16.96 2.43 6.66
CA GLY A 71 -17.45 1.09 6.99
C GLY A 71 -16.85 0.60 8.31
N GLN A 72 -17.63 -0.11 9.14
CA GLN A 72 -17.12 -0.78 10.34
C GLN A 72 -17.53 -2.25 10.29
N GLY A 73 -16.55 -3.15 10.16
CA GLY A 73 -16.82 -4.58 9.97
C GLY A 73 -17.03 -5.37 11.26
N GLY A 74 -16.81 -4.74 12.41
CA GLY A 74 -16.72 -5.46 13.68
C GLY A 74 -15.68 -6.57 13.55
N ASN A 75 -16.03 -7.78 13.96
CA ASN A 75 -15.09 -8.88 14.14
C ASN A 75 -15.19 -9.95 13.04
N ILE A 76 -15.95 -9.67 11.97
CA ILE A 76 -16.25 -10.65 10.93
C ILE A 76 -15.23 -10.48 9.80
N VAL A 77 -14.39 -11.49 9.57
CA VAL A 77 -13.48 -11.47 8.42
C VAL A 77 -14.28 -11.58 7.13
N PRO A 78 -14.17 -10.60 6.20
CA PRO A 78 -14.94 -10.60 4.97
C PRO A 78 -14.38 -11.62 3.97
N SER A 79 -15.27 -12.16 3.15
CA SER A 79 -14.91 -13.09 2.07
C SER A 79 -15.47 -12.66 0.72
N TYR A 80 -16.07 -11.48 0.62
CA TYR A 80 -16.64 -10.97 -0.61
C TYR A 80 -16.64 -9.44 -0.64
N LEU A 81 -16.42 -8.88 -1.84
CA LEU A 81 -16.59 -7.48 -2.18
C LEU A 81 -17.58 -7.35 -3.34
N ASN A 82 -18.55 -6.45 -3.19
CA ASN A 82 -19.31 -5.86 -4.29
C ASN A 82 -19.05 -4.35 -4.27
N LEU A 83 -18.72 -3.76 -5.41
CA LEU A 83 -18.40 -2.35 -5.53
C LEU A 83 -18.76 -1.82 -6.91
N THR A 84 -19.48 -0.69 -6.92
CA THR A 84 -19.70 0.16 -8.09
C THR A 84 -19.08 1.54 -7.82
N TYR A 85 -18.29 2.05 -8.76
CA TYR A 85 -17.64 3.37 -8.63
C TYR A 85 -17.54 4.07 -9.98
N VAL A 86 -17.41 5.40 -9.96
CA VAL A 86 -17.11 6.21 -11.15
C VAL A 86 -15.62 6.49 -11.24
N SER A 87 -15.06 6.38 -12.45
CA SER A 87 -13.73 6.87 -12.79
C SER A 87 -13.88 8.14 -13.62
N TYR A 88 -13.44 9.28 -13.07
CA TYR A 88 -13.63 10.57 -13.74
C TYR A 88 -12.69 10.75 -14.93
N ALA A 89 -11.46 10.25 -14.83
CA ALA A 89 -10.48 10.27 -15.93
C ALA A 89 -10.95 9.45 -17.14
N GLU A 90 -11.65 8.35 -16.90
CA GLU A 90 -12.15 7.44 -17.95
C GLU A 90 -13.59 7.72 -18.38
N LYS A 91 -14.28 8.64 -17.69
CA LYS A 91 -15.67 9.04 -17.95
C LYS A 91 -16.63 7.85 -17.99
N LYS A 92 -16.51 6.95 -17.02
CA LYS A 92 -17.32 5.71 -16.97
C LYS A 92 -17.49 5.19 -15.55
N PHE A 93 -18.47 4.31 -15.38
CA PHE A 93 -18.65 3.55 -14.16
C PHE A 93 -18.04 2.16 -14.30
N TYR A 94 -17.59 1.62 -13.17
CA TYR A 94 -17.05 0.29 -13.03
C TYR A 94 -17.82 -0.47 -11.96
N HIS A 95 -18.00 -1.76 -12.17
CA HIS A 95 -18.58 -2.68 -11.19
C HIS A 95 -17.71 -3.92 -11.02
N VAL A 96 -17.52 -4.35 -9.78
CA VAL A 96 -16.82 -5.58 -9.43
C VAL A 96 -17.57 -6.36 -8.37
N GLU A 97 -17.58 -7.66 -8.56
CA GLU A 97 -18.01 -8.67 -7.60
C GLU A 97 -16.91 -9.72 -7.53
N GLY A 98 -16.41 -10.01 -6.33
CA GLY A 98 -15.29 -10.92 -6.18
C GLY A 98 -15.12 -11.47 -4.78
N ASP A 99 -14.73 -12.73 -4.70
CA ASP A 99 -14.39 -13.36 -3.44
C ASP A 99 -13.07 -12.81 -2.89
N LEU A 100 -13.03 -12.58 -1.58
CA LEU A 100 -11.84 -12.16 -0.86
C LEU A 100 -11.21 -13.38 -0.16
N PRO A 101 -9.87 -13.46 -0.11
CA PRO A 101 -9.18 -14.61 0.48
C PRO A 101 -9.26 -14.56 2.01
N LYS A 102 -10.39 -15.00 2.58
CA LYS A 102 -10.69 -14.98 4.02
C LYS A 102 -9.55 -15.54 4.87
N ASP A 103 -8.98 -16.68 4.49
CA ASP A 103 -7.89 -17.32 5.25
C ASP A 103 -6.61 -16.48 5.24
N LYS A 104 -6.28 -15.85 4.11
CA LYS A 104 -5.12 -14.94 4.02
C LYS A 104 -5.32 -13.71 4.90
N ILE A 105 -6.53 -13.15 4.90
CA ILE A 105 -6.90 -11.99 5.72
C ILE A 105 -6.82 -12.35 7.20
N LEU A 106 -7.45 -13.47 7.61
CA LEU A 106 -7.42 -13.94 8.99
C LEU A 106 -5.99 -14.24 9.47
N ALA A 107 -5.19 -14.91 8.65
CA ALA A 107 -3.79 -15.21 8.99
C ALA A 107 -2.95 -13.94 9.16
N ALA A 108 -3.22 -12.89 8.38
CA ALA A 108 -2.55 -11.60 8.53
C ALA A 108 -2.96 -10.88 9.83
N PHE A 109 -4.26 -10.83 10.14
CA PHE A 109 -4.75 -10.29 11.41
C PHE A 109 -4.15 -11.01 12.62
N GLN A 110 -4.07 -12.33 12.59
CA GLN A 110 -3.48 -13.16 13.66
C GLN A 110 -1.96 -12.98 13.76
N LYS A 111 -1.28 -12.79 12.64
CA LYS A 111 0.18 -12.61 12.62
C LYS A 111 0.60 -11.27 13.22
N GLY A 112 -0.13 -10.20 12.89
CA GLY A 112 0.18 -8.85 13.35
C GLY A 112 1.60 -8.39 13.01
N PHE A 113 2.07 -7.39 13.76
CA PHE A 113 3.40 -6.79 13.63
C PHE A 113 3.77 -6.05 14.92
N LYS A 114 5.01 -5.55 15.01
CA LYS A 114 5.48 -4.75 16.15
C LYS A 114 5.22 -3.28 15.92
N VAL A 115 4.68 -2.61 16.93
CA VAL A 115 4.37 -1.18 16.93
C VAL A 115 4.98 -0.49 18.15
N LYS A 116 5.19 0.83 18.07
CA LYS A 116 5.62 1.60 19.25
C LYS A 116 4.44 1.72 20.22
N GLY A 117 4.66 1.31 21.46
CA GLY A 117 3.69 1.45 22.54
C GLY A 117 3.63 2.88 23.09
N THR A 118 2.91 3.06 24.20
CA THR A 118 2.91 4.32 24.95
C THR A 118 4.19 4.42 25.79
N GLU A 119 4.70 5.64 25.98
CA GLU A 119 5.81 5.92 26.89
C GLU A 119 5.49 5.40 28.29
N ALA A 120 6.38 4.55 28.80
CA ALA A 120 6.32 4.01 30.15
C ALA A 120 6.82 5.05 31.16
N GLU A 121 6.53 4.83 32.45
CA GLU A 121 6.91 5.76 33.54
C GLU A 121 8.43 6.04 33.62
N ASN A 122 9.26 5.14 33.09
CA ASN A 122 10.71 5.30 33.01
C ASN A 122 11.20 6.10 31.78
N GLY A 123 10.29 6.60 30.94
CA GLY A 123 10.60 7.32 29.71
C GLY A 123 10.92 6.41 28.51
N GLU A 124 10.82 5.08 28.65
CA GLU A 124 11.03 4.15 27.55
C GLU A 124 9.74 3.97 26.74
N ILE A 125 9.88 3.84 25.42
CA ILE A 125 8.77 3.51 24.51
C ILE A 125 8.93 2.04 24.09
N PRO A 126 8.19 1.09 24.70
CA PRO A 126 8.35 -0.33 24.41
C PRO A 126 7.77 -0.68 23.03
N TRP A 127 8.28 -1.75 22.44
CA TRP A 127 7.67 -2.37 21.26
C TRP A 127 6.61 -3.37 21.71
N VAL A 128 5.37 -3.17 21.27
CA VAL A 128 4.23 -4.04 21.60
C VAL A 128 3.69 -4.73 20.34
N ASP A 129 2.89 -5.78 20.53
CA ASP A 129 2.20 -6.44 19.43
C ASP A 129 1.00 -5.58 18.99
N GLY A 130 0.94 -5.29 17.69
CA GLY A 130 -0.17 -4.64 17.01
C GLY A 130 -0.66 -5.49 15.84
N THR A 131 -1.79 -5.09 15.25
CA THR A 131 -2.33 -5.73 14.06
C THR A 131 -3.06 -4.72 13.19
N TYR A 132 -3.50 -5.18 12.01
CA TYR A 132 -4.27 -4.38 11.07
C TYR A 132 -5.63 -4.00 11.68
N ASP A 133 -6.08 -2.79 11.40
CA ASP A 133 -7.37 -2.23 11.85
C ASP A 133 -8.14 -1.58 10.69
N GLN A 134 -7.66 -1.75 9.46
CA GLN A 134 -8.28 -1.23 8.25
C GLN A 134 -8.26 -2.24 7.11
N ILE A 135 -9.36 -2.25 6.34
CA ILE A 135 -9.44 -2.85 5.02
C ILE A 135 -9.61 -1.72 4.01
N THR A 136 -8.61 -1.55 3.17
CA THR A 136 -8.57 -0.45 2.20
C THR A 136 -8.79 -0.99 0.80
N ILE A 137 -9.75 -0.41 0.09
CA ILE A 137 -10.09 -0.77 -1.29
C ILE A 137 -9.58 0.33 -2.21
N GLY A 138 -8.61 0.02 -3.06
CA GLY A 138 -8.02 0.96 -4.02
C GLY A 138 -8.54 0.73 -5.42
N ALA A 139 -9.03 1.78 -6.06
CA ALA A 139 -9.34 1.76 -7.49
C ALA A 139 -8.20 2.37 -8.32
N ALA A 140 -8.00 1.84 -9.52
CA ALA A 140 -7.16 2.43 -10.55
C ALA A 140 -7.77 2.25 -11.94
N PRO A 141 -7.32 3.05 -12.92
CA PRO A 141 -7.83 2.98 -14.28
C PRO A 141 -7.75 1.61 -14.92
N GLY A 142 -8.71 1.35 -15.80
CA GLY A 142 -8.89 0.06 -16.45
C GLY A 142 -9.60 -0.95 -15.56
N GLY A 143 -10.31 -0.50 -14.52
CA GLY A 143 -11.07 -1.36 -13.61
C GLY A 143 -10.20 -2.16 -12.63
N VAL A 144 -8.98 -1.71 -12.35
CA VAL A 144 -8.11 -2.39 -11.39
C VAL A 144 -8.59 -2.07 -9.97
N VAL A 145 -8.87 -3.10 -9.19
CA VAL A 145 -9.25 -2.96 -7.77
C VAL A 145 -8.28 -3.78 -6.93
N ILE A 146 -7.65 -3.14 -5.95
CA ILE A 146 -6.74 -3.78 -4.98
C ILE A 146 -7.36 -3.68 -3.60
N VAL A 147 -7.24 -4.74 -2.81
CA VAL A 147 -7.64 -4.75 -1.41
C VAL A 147 -6.41 -4.96 -0.55
N TRP A 148 -6.20 -4.06 0.40
CA TRP A 148 -5.13 -4.16 1.40
C TRP A 148 -5.69 -4.31 2.80
N LEU A 149 -4.87 -4.90 3.67
CA LEU A 149 -4.97 -4.65 5.11
C LEU A 149 -3.97 -3.56 5.47
N ALA A 150 -4.40 -2.61 6.29
CA ALA A 150 -3.58 -1.51 6.78
C ALA A 150 -3.72 -1.36 8.31
N GLY A 151 -2.66 -0.86 8.96
CA GLY A 151 -2.62 -0.52 10.38
C GLY A 151 -1.21 -0.12 10.79
N ASP A 152 -1.08 0.93 11.61
CA ASP A 152 0.18 1.52 12.11
C ASP A 152 1.40 1.32 11.19
N HIS A 153 1.43 2.02 10.04
CA HIS A 153 2.55 1.99 9.09
C HIS A 153 2.85 0.63 8.43
N HIS A 154 1.95 -0.34 8.55
CA HIS A 154 2.03 -1.64 7.88
C HIS A 154 0.85 -1.81 6.93
N ARG A 155 1.14 -2.16 5.68
CA ARG A 155 0.11 -2.39 4.67
C ARG A 155 0.51 -3.52 3.73
N ILE A 156 -0.40 -4.47 3.54
CA ILE A 156 -0.18 -5.65 2.69
C ILE A 156 -1.30 -5.83 1.68
N GLU A 157 -0.96 -6.22 0.44
CA GLU A 157 -1.95 -6.56 -0.58
C GLU A 157 -2.55 -7.94 -0.25
N VAL A 158 -3.87 -8.00 -0.05
CA VAL A 158 -4.57 -9.27 0.16
C VAL A 158 -5.22 -9.78 -1.11
N CYS A 159 -5.74 -8.92 -1.98
CA CYS A 159 -6.47 -9.32 -3.19
C CYS A 159 -6.32 -8.30 -4.32
N ARG A 160 -6.36 -8.78 -5.58
CA ARG A 160 -6.56 -7.96 -6.78
C ARG A 160 -7.75 -8.49 -7.56
N LEU A 161 -8.68 -7.61 -7.87
CA LEU A 161 -9.92 -7.88 -8.59
C LEU A 161 -9.99 -7.03 -9.86
N GLN A 162 -10.80 -7.46 -10.83
CA GLN A 162 -11.02 -6.77 -12.10
C GLN A 162 -12.47 -6.32 -12.21
N ALA A 163 -12.70 -5.03 -12.11
CA ALA A 163 -13.98 -4.42 -12.41
C ALA A 163 -14.24 -4.39 -13.91
N LYS A 164 -15.50 -4.47 -14.28
CA LYS A 164 -15.99 -4.33 -15.66
C LYS A 164 -16.72 -3.00 -15.78
N GLU A 165 -16.64 -2.39 -16.95
CA GLU A 165 -17.43 -1.21 -17.25
C GLU A 165 -18.92 -1.53 -17.05
N THR A 166 -19.64 -0.60 -16.42
CA THR A 166 -21.08 -0.68 -16.20
C THR A 166 -21.72 0.67 -16.48
N PHE A 167 -23.05 0.70 -16.55
CA PHE A 167 -23.80 1.93 -16.68
C PHE A 167 -24.50 2.27 -15.36
N VAL A 168 -24.26 3.49 -14.88
CA VAL A 168 -25.03 4.12 -13.81
C VAL A 168 -25.54 5.45 -14.35
N ASP A 169 -26.85 5.64 -14.28
CA ASP A 169 -27.49 6.91 -14.61
C ASP A 169 -26.97 7.99 -13.66
N LYS A 170 -26.47 9.11 -14.21
CA LYS A 170 -25.95 10.22 -13.40
C LYS A 170 -26.93 10.71 -12.33
N ASP A 171 -28.24 10.64 -12.57
CA ASP A 171 -29.29 11.09 -11.67
C ASP A 171 -29.52 10.11 -10.52
N LYS A 172 -29.14 8.84 -10.69
CA LYS A 172 -29.06 7.86 -9.59
C LYS A 172 -27.75 7.97 -8.80
N PHE A 173 -26.67 8.43 -9.43
CA PHE A 173 -25.39 8.58 -8.77
C PHE A 173 -25.36 9.77 -7.78
N ARG A 174 -25.92 10.91 -8.20
CA ARG A 174 -25.89 12.16 -7.42
C ARG A 174 -27.08 12.29 -6.47
N PRO A 175 -26.87 12.82 -5.26
CA PRO A 175 -27.98 13.10 -4.34
C PRO A 175 -28.98 14.13 -4.89
N ASN A 176 -28.50 15.11 -5.68
CA ASN A 176 -29.32 16.16 -6.26
C ASN A 176 -29.20 16.19 -7.80
N PRO A 177 -30.19 15.65 -8.53
CA PRO A 177 -30.25 15.72 -9.99
C PRO A 177 -30.21 17.17 -10.51
N LYS A 178 -29.42 17.40 -11.56
CA LYS A 178 -29.34 18.67 -12.32
C LYS A 178 -30.14 18.52 -13.62
N PRO A 179 -31.32 19.16 -13.72
CA PRO A 179 -32.14 19.11 -14.93
C PRO A 179 -31.39 19.67 -16.15
N GLY A 180 -31.65 19.10 -17.33
CA GLY A 180 -31.08 19.55 -18.60
C GLY A 180 -29.61 19.18 -18.83
N GLU A 181 -28.94 18.57 -17.87
CA GLU A 181 -27.64 17.93 -18.07
C GLU A 181 -27.85 16.50 -18.60
N ASP A 182 -27.05 16.06 -19.56
CA ASP A 182 -26.99 14.66 -20.01
C ASP A 182 -25.80 13.89 -19.39
N GLN A 183 -25.68 12.60 -19.70
CA GLN A 183 -24.61 11.75 -19.15
C GLN A 183 -23.21 12.22 -19.55
N ALA A 184 -23.01 12.68 -20.78
CA ALA A 184 -21.72 13.12 -21.30
C ALA A 184 -21.30 14.45 -20.67
N GLN A 185 -22.23 15.40 -20.57
CA GLN A 185 -22.02 16.68 -19.90
C GLN A 185 -21.66 16.52 -18.42
N PHE A 186 -22.29 15.55 -17.74
CA PHE A 186 -21.88 15.19 -16.37
C PHE A 186 -20.41 14.76 -16.32
N PHE A 187 -20.02 13.80 -17.17
CA PHE A 187 -18.63 13.33 -17.19
C PHE A 187 -17.63 14.43 -17.59
N ASP A 188 -17.95 15.27 -18.56
CA ASP A 188 -17.09 16.39 -18.98
C ASP A 188 -16.89 17.40 -17.85
N ALA A 189 -17.97 17.75 -17.14
CA ALA A 189 -17.89 18.65 -15.99
C ALA A 189 -17.04 18.06 -14.87
N LYS A 190 -17.22 16.76 -14.55
CA LYS A 190 -16.46 16.09 -13.50
C LYS A 190 -15.00 15.84 -13.87
N PHE A 191 -14.72 15.48 -15.13
CA PHE A 191 -13.36 15.37 -15.66
C PHE A 191 -12.62 16.71 -15.54
N LYS A 192 -13.27 17.82 -15.92
CA LYS A 192 -12.69 19.16 -15.79
C LYS A 192 -12.37 19.52 -14.33
N LEU A 193 -13.26 19.14 -13.41
CA LEU A 193 -13.17 19.50 -11.99
C LEU A 193 -12.16 18.66 -11.21
N TYR A 194 -12.15 17.34 -11.41
CA TYR A 194 -11.44 16.40 -10.54
C TYR A 194 -10.16 15.81 -11.13
N VAL A 195 -9.91 16.00 -12.43
CA VAL A 195 -8.64 15.60 -13.05
C VAL A 195 -7.73 16.82 -13.12
N ALA A 196 -6.52 16.72 -12.55
CA ALA A 196 -5.55 17.79 -12.60
C ALA A 196 -5.07 18.06 -14.04
N ASP A 197 -4.75 19.31 -14.37
CA ASP A 197 -4.36 19.69 -15.75
C ASP A 197 -3.12 18.95 -16.24
N SER A 198 -2.15 18.67 -15.35
CA SER A 198 -0.98 17.84 -15.68
C SER A 198 -1.35 16.42 -16.12
N ILE A 199 -2.38 15.84 -15.50
CA ILE A 199 -2.90 14.52 -15.86
C ILE A 199 -3.71 14.62 -17.16
N LYS A 200 -4.52 15.67 -17.35
CA LYS A 200 -5.23 15.89 -18.63
C LYS A 200 -4.27 15.95 -19.80
N THR A 201 -3.20 16.76 -19.71
CA THR A 201 -2.16 16.85 -20.73
C THR A 201 -1.47 15.50 -20.97
N THR A 202 -1.25 14.71 -19.92
CA THR A 202 -0.66 13.37 -20.05
C THR A 202 -1.61 12.42 -20.78
N ILE A 203 -2.91 12.43 -20.45
CA ILE A 203 -3.94 11.61 -21.09
C ILE A 203 -4.11 12.00 -22.56
N GLU A 204 -4.14 13.30 -22.88
CA GLU A 204 -4.23 13.79 -24.26
C GLU A 204 -3.04 13.34 -25.11
N LYS A 205 -1.83 13.35 -24.53
CA LYS A 205 -0.60 13.02 -25.25
C LYS A 205 -0.36 11.51 -25.38
N ASN A 206 -0.58 10.77 -24.30
CA ASN A 206 -0.13 9.37 -24.17
C ASN A 206 -1.29 8.38 -23.91
N GLY A 207 -2.51 8.87 -23.73
CA GLY A 207 -3.61 8.09 -23.20
C GLY A 207 -3.49 7.81 -21.70
N ILE A 208 -4.49 7.11 -21.17
CA ILE A 208 -4.45 6.58 -19.81
C ILE A 208 -3.47 5.40 -19.79
N PRO A 209 -2.54 5.33 -18.81
CA PRO A 209 -1.50 4.31 -18.75
C PRO A 209 -2.06 2.99 -18.19
N TYR A 210 -2.99 2.37 -18.92
CA TYR A 210 -3.54 1.07 -18.56
C TYR A 210 -2.44 0.04 -18.33
N GLY A 211 -2.60 -0.79 -17.29
CA GLY A 211 -1.63 -1.81 -16.89
C GLY A 211 -0.45 -1.30 -16.04
N LEU A 212 -0.28 0.02 -15.87
CA LEU A 212 0.77 0.59 -15.00
C LEU A 212 0.67 0.06 -13.56
N TRP A 213 -0.54 0.01 -13.02
CA TRP A 213 -0.78 -0.43 -11.65
C TRP A 213 -0.52 -1.91 -11.42
N ASP A 214 -0.75 -2.75 -12.43
CA ASP A 214 -0.35 -4.15 -12.36
C ASP A 214 1.19 -4.29 -12.44
N LYS A 215 1.89 -3.41 -13.16
CA LYS A 215 3.37 -3.38 -13.16
C LYS A 215 3.94 -2.99 -11.80
N TYR A 216 3.31 -2.06 -11.08
CA TYR A 216 3.76 -1.71 -9.73
C TYR A 216 3.72 -2.88 -8.75
N ARG A 217 2.87 -3.89 -9.00
CA ARG A 217 2.77 -5.10 -8.17
C ARG A 217 3.91 -6.09 -8.40
N GLU A 218 4.73 -5.91 -9.45
CA GLU A 218 5.90 -6.75 -9.71
C GLU A 218 6.86 -6.72 -8.51
N LYS A 219 7.33 -7.91 -8.10
CA LYS A 219 8.15 -8.09 -6.91
C LYS A 219 9.60 -8.37 -7.28
N TYR A 220 10.50 -7.59 -6.70
CA TYR A 220 11.95 -7.71 -6.82
C TYR A 220 12.54 -8.08 -5.48
N ASN A 221 13.61 -8.87 -5.47
CA ASN A 221 14.31 -9.21 -4.24
C ASN A 221 15.35 -8.12 -3.94
N TYR A 222 15.04 -7.18 -3.04
CA TYR A 222 15.94 -6.08 -2.73
C TYR A 222 16.02 -5.74 -1.24
N ARG A 223 17.03 -4.94 -0.88
CA ARG A 223 17.20 -4.36 0.45
C ARG A 223 17.79 -2.96 0.38
N PHE A 224 17.88 -2.29 1.52
CA PHE A 224 18.56 -1.00 1.64
C PHE A 224 19.94 -1.16 2.29
N LYS A 225 20.91 -0.38 1.82
CA LYS A 225 22.25 -0.28 2.42
C LYS A 225 22.61 1.17 2.68
N LEU A 226 23.40 1.38 3.72
CA LEU A 226 24.03 2.66 4.02
C LEU A 226 25.53 2.52 3.85
N HIS A 227 26.13 3.39 3.03
CA HIS A 227 27.56 3.66 3.05
C HIS A 227 27.73 5.01 3.74
N PRO A 228 27.82 5.02 5.08
CA PRO A 228 27.72 6.25 5.84
C PRO A 228 28.98 7.11 5.66
N TYR A 229 28.83 8.42 5.83
CA TYR A 229 29.98 9.32 5.93
C TYR A 229 30.78 9.08 7.23
N ASP A 230 30.08 8.84 8.34
CA ASP A 230 30.67 8.42 9.60
C ASP A 230 30.44 6.91 9.79
N GLU A 231 31.50 6.11 9.86
CA GLU A 231 31.42 4.64 9.97
C GLU A 231 30.63 4.12 11.18
N LYS A 232 30.37 4.99 12.18
CA LYS A 232 29.53 4.64 13.33
C LYS A 232 28.03 4.78 13.07
N ASP A 233 27.63 5.44 12.00
CA ASP A 233 26.22 5.64 11.67
C ASP A 233 25.63 4.41 10.97
N ASN A 234 24.40 4.08 11.31
CA ASN A 234 23.70 2.91 10.77
C ASN A 234 22.19 3.13 10.84
N PHE A 235 21.43 2.32 10.11
CA PHE A 235 19.97 2.35 10.18
C PHE A 235 19.49 1.97 11.59
N ASP A 236 18.70 2.86 12.17
CA ASP A 236 17.89 2.57 13.34
C ASP A 236 16.52 2.03 12.90
N GLN A 237 15.84 2.73 11.99
CA GLN A 237 14.51 2.35 11.50
C GLN A 237 14.36 2.73 10.02
N ILE A 238 13.58 1.97 9.26
CA ILE A 238 13.22 2.34 7.88
C ILE A 238 11.70 2.21 7.74
N TYR A 239 11.03 3.31 7.44
CA TYR A 239 9.63 3.27 7.02
C TYR A 239 9.55 3.36 5.50
N ARG A 240 9.06 2.30 4.87
CA ARG A 240 8.98 2.17 3.42
C ARG A 240 7.53 2.20 2.95
N LEU A 241 7.23 3.07 1.99
CA LEU A 241 6.02 3.03 1.17
C LEU A 241 6.39 2.60 -0.25
N ASN A 242 5.63 1.69 -0.85
CA ASN A 242 5.87 1.20 -2.21
C ASN A 242 4.84 1.70 -3.21
N TYR A 243 5.16 1.67 -4.50
CA TYR A 243 4.25 2.09 -5.58
C TYR A 243 2.97 1.25 -5.70
N ASN A 244 2.97 -0.01 -5.23
CA ASN A 244 1.76 -0.84 -5.18
C ASN A 244 0.89 -0.62 -3.92
N GLY A 245 1.21 0.38 -3.11
CA GLY A 245 0.46 0.72 -1.89
C GLY A 245 0.80 -0.14 -0.67
N GLU A 246 1.74 -1.09 -0.76
CA GLU A 246 2.23 -1.78 0.43
C GLU A 246 3.23 -0.94 1.22
N SER A 247 3.29 -1.17 2.52
CA SER A 247 4.19 -0.47 3.43
C SER A 247 4.62 -1.34 4.60
N GLU A 248 5.78 -1.01 5.16
CA GLU A 248 6.34 -1.70 6.31
C GLU A 248 7.31 -0.82 7.08
N TYR A 249 7.37 -1.06 8.38
CA TYR A 249 8.38 -0.52 9.27
C TYR A 249 9.46 -1.59 9.56
N LEU A 250 10.70 -1.32 9.17
CA LEU A 250 11.85 -2.18 9.45
C LEU A 250 12.60 -1.68 10.70
N LEU A 251 12.86 -2.58 11.64
CA LEU A 251 13.46 -2.27 12.94
C LEU A 251 14.93 -2.70 13.01
N GLY A 252 15.82 -1.72 13.06
CA GLY A 252 17.26 -1.88 13.18
C GLY A 252 17.96 -2.26 11.88
N ALA A 253 19.27 -2.07 11.87
CA ALA A 253 20.15 -2.41 10.75
C ALA A 253 20.00 -3.87 10.28
N LYS A 254 19.81 -4.82 11.21
CA LYS A 254 19.61 -6.24 10.87
C LYS A 254 18.39 -6.47 9.99
N ALA A 255 17.31 -5.73 10.20
CA ALA A 255 16.13 -5.83 9.34
C ALA A 255 16.40 -5.26 7.95
N ALA A 256 17.18 -4.17 7.86
CA ALA A 256 17.59 -3.57 6.59
C ALA A 256 18.56 -4.47 5.79
N GLU A 257 19.33 -5.34 6.45
CA GLU A 257 20.25 -6.27 5.79
C GLU A 257 19.55 -7.46 5.10
N VAL A 258 18.27 -7.73 5.41
CA VAL A 258 17.54 -8.87 4.85
C VAL A 258 16.96 -8.51 3.49
N TYR A 259 17.28 -9.31 2.48
CA TYR A 259 16.62 -9.21 1.18
C TYR A 259 15.16 -9.60 1.29
N LYS A 260 14.28 -8.74 0.76
CA LYS A 260 12.85 -8.96 0.73
C LYS A 260 12.34 -8.93 -0.70
N LYS A 261 11.45 -9.88 -1.03
CA LYS A 261 10.65 -9.81 -2.26
C LYS A 261 9.59 -8.72 -2.09
N ASP A 262 9.81 -7.58 -2.73
CA ASP A 262 8.92 -6.45 -2.60
C ASP A 262 8.79 -5.61 -3.88
N ALA A 263 7.76 -4.76 -3.93
CA ALA A 263 7.53 -3.81 -5.01
C ALA A 263 8.52 -2.65 -4.89
N ILE A 264 8.72 -1.93 -5.99
CA ILE A 264 9.63 -0.79 -6.01
C ILE A 264 9.20 0.30 -5.00
N PRO A 265 10.15 0.91 -4.28
CA PRO A 265 9.84 1.93 -3.29
C PRO A 265 9.30 3.21 -3.96
N TYR A 266 8.36 3.87 -3.27
CA TYR A 266 7.81 5.17 -3.63
C TYR A 266 8.43 6.27 -2.77
N ASN A 267 8.20 6.24 -1.47
CA ASN A 267 8.75 7.18 -0.50
C ASN A 267 9.28 6.38 0.69
N VAL A 268 10.51 6.67 1.11
CA VAL A 268 11.16 5.96 2.20
C VAL A 268 11.76 6.94 3.18
N ILE A 269 11.41 6.77 4.45
CA ILE A 269 12.02 7.46 5.57
C ILE A 269 13.09 6.55 6.17
N PHE A 270 14.33 6.97 6.06
CA PHE A 270 15.49 6.34 6.66
C PHE A 270 15.81 7.06 7.96
N MET A 271 15.57 6.40 9.09
CA MET A 271 16.02 6.87 10.39
C MET A 271 17.35 6.21 10.72
N MET A 272 18.40 7.02 10.87
CA MET A 272 19.74 6.54 11.21
C MET A 272 20.13 7.09 12.58
N GLN A 273 21.21 6.57 13.15
CA GLN A 273 21.63 6.91 14.51
C GLN A 273 22.04 8.38 14.64
N LYS A 274 22.57 8.99 13.57
CA LYS A 274 22.98 10.40 13.57
C LYS A 274 22.02 11.31 12.82
N TYR A 275 21.68 10.92 11.59
CA TYR A 275 20.84 11.72 10.70
C TYR A 275 19.68 10.88 10.19
N ASN A 276 18.66 11.56 9.70
CA ASN A 276 17.49 10.97 9.09
C ASN A 276 17.30 11.58 7.71
N ALA A 277 16.73 10.81 6.80
CA ALA A 277 16.45 11.26 5.44
C ALA A 277 15.11 10.74 4.96
N GLU A 278 14.42 11.56 4.16
CA GLU A 278 13.24 11.14 3.42
C GLU A 278 13.54 11.26 1.93
N ILE A 279 13.38 10.15 1.22
CA ILE A 279 13.70 10.06 -0.20
C ILE A 279 12.47 9.56 -0.95
N GLU A 280 12.03 10.35 -1.93
CA GLU A 280 11.04 9.95 -2.91
C GLU A 280 11.75 9.41 -4.15
N PHE A 281 11.33 8.25 -4.62
CA PHE A 281 11.90 7.59 -5.78
C PHE A 281 11.05 7.86 -7.02
N ASN A 282 11.65 7.70 -8.21
CA ASN A 282 10.94 7.82 -9.47
C ASN A 282 10.64 6.43 -10.04
N ASP A 283 9.36 6.10 -10.18
CA ASP A 283 8.87 4.82 -10.70
C ASP A 283 9.49 4.43 -12.04
N SER A 284 9.50 5.35 -13.00
CA SER A 284 9.91 5.09 -14.37
C SER A 284 11.41 4.80 -14.47
N GLU A 285 12.23 5.51 -13.67
CA GLU A 285 13.65 5.23 -13.53
C GLU A 285 13.88 3.88 -12.83
N LEU A 286 13.21 3.64 -11.69
CA LEU A 286 13.37 2.41 -10.91
C LEU A 286 12.96 1.17 -11.68
N MET A 287 11.77 1.15 -12.29
CA MET A 287 11.28 0.01 -13.08
C MET A 287 12.27 -0.30 -14.20
N LYS A 288 12.74 0.70 -14.93
CA LYS A 288 13.72 0.51 -16.00
C LYS A 288 15.02 -0.11 -15.50
N ILE A 289 15.56 0.38 -14.38
CA ILE A 289 16.81 -0.14 -13.79
C ILE A 289 16.59 -1.58 -13.32
N PHE A 290 15.51 -1.85 -12.59
CA PHE A 290 15.24 -3.15 -11.99
C PHE A 290 14.91 -4.21 -13.04
N GLU A 291 14.15 -3.86 -14.08
CA GLU A 291 13.90 -4.74 -15.23
C GLU A 291 15.20 -5.08 -15.97
N ASN A 292 16.07 -4.09 -16.19
CA ASN A 292 17.37 -4.30 -16.82
C ASN A 292 18.27 -5.22 -15.96
N PHE A 293 18.31 -5.04 -14.64
CA PHE A 293 19.01 -5.96 -13.74
C PHE A 293 18.41 -7.37 -13.79
N LYS A 294 17.08 -7.50 -13.74
CA LYS A 294 16.41 -8.80 -13.83
C LYS A 294 16.72 -9.55 -15.14
N GLN A 295 16.87 -8.82 -16.25
CA GLN A 295 17.23 -9.41 -17.55
C GLN A 295 18.70 -9.83 -17.63
N LYS A 296 19.62 -9.00 -17.16
CA LYS A 296 21.06 -9.27 -17.21
C LYS A 296 21.52 -10.29 -16.15
N HIS A 297 20.95 -10.18 -14.95
CA HIS A 297 21.34 -10.91 -13.75
C HIS A 297 20.12 -11.61 -13.13
N PRO A 298 19.55 -12.64 -13.80
CA PRO A 298 18.36 -13.32 -13.32
C PRO A 298 18.54 -13.85 -11.89
N GLU A 299 17.50 -13.70 -11.07
CA GLU A 299 17.45 -14.15 -9.66
C GLU A 299 18.45 -13.48 -8.70
N LYS A 300 19.35 -12.62 -9.19
CA LYS A 300 20.27 -11.87 -8.33
C LYS A 300 19.51 -10.78 -7.57
N PRO A 301 19.81 -10.59 -6.28
CA PRO A 301 19.17 -9.56 -5.49
C PRO A 301 19.74 -8.17 -5.80
N ILE A 302 18.96 -7.13 -5.50
CA ILE A 302 19.32 -5.73 -5.75
C ILE A 302 19.58 -5.03 -4.41
N ASP A 303 20.64 -4.25 -4.32
CA ASP A 303 20.86 -3.32 -3.21
C ASP A 303 20.47 -1.89 -3.64
N ILE A 304 19.64 -1.22 -2.84
CA ILE A 304 19.47 0.24 -2.94
C ILE A 304 20.41 0.87 -1.90
N VAL A 305 21.47 1.52 -2.36
CA VAL A 305 22.58 2.01 -1.54
C VAL A 305 22.51 3.52 -1.38
N LEU A 306 22.39 3.98 -0.14
CA LEU A 306 22.49 5.39 0.23
C LEU A 306 23.94 5.75 0.51
N VAL A 307 24.41 6.85 -0.07
CA VAL A 307 25.76 7.37 0.09
C VAL A 307 25.68 8.85 0.48
N PRO A 308 25.55 9.17 1.78
CA PRO A 308 25.62 10.53 2.28
C PRO A 308 26.99 11.18 2.02
N SER A 309 26.98 12.47 1.67
CA SER A 309 28.19 13.28 1.56
C SER A 309 28.65 13.82 2.91
N PHE A 310 29.76 14.57 2.93
CA PHE A 310 30.30 15.20 4.16
C PHE A 310 29.21 15.98 4.91
N MET A 311 29.03 15.66 6.19
CA MET A 311 27.98 16.22 7.07
C MET A 311 26.54 16.07 6.51
N TYR A 312 26.29 15.02 5.72
CA TYR A 312 24.95 14.65 5.25
C TYR A 312 24.23 15.77 4.49
N LYS A 313 24.98 16.66 3.82
CA LYS A 313 24.40 17.76 3.04
C LYS A 313 23.64 17.27 1.81
N GLU A 314 24.10 16.16 1.26
CA GLU A 314 23.50 15.48 0.11
C GLU A 314 23.53 13.98 0.37
N ILE A 315 22.58 13.24 -0.21
CA ILE A 315 22.58 11.78 -0.20
C ILE A 315 22.41 11.32 -1.65
N LYS A 316 23.43 10.66 -2.19
CA LYS A 316 23.32 9.98 -3.48
C LYS A 316 22.74 8.60 -3.27
N VAL A 317 21.96 8.15 -4.24
CA VAL A 317 21.33 6.83 -4.19
C VAL A 317 21.75 6.03 -5.41
N TYR A 318 22.12 4.77 -5.18
CA TYR A 318 22.54 3.84 -6.22
C TYR A 318 21.72 2.55 -6.14
N ALA A 319 21.47 1.94 -7.28
CA ALA A 319 20.99 0.57 -7.38
C ALA A 319 22.18 -0.30 -7.81
N GLU A 320 22.44 -1.37 -7.07
CA GLU A 320 23.55 -2.28 -7.30
C GLU A 320 23.04 -3.72 -7.45
N CYS A 321 23.54 -4.44 -8.46
CA CYS A 321 23.19 -5.84 -8.71
C CYS A 321 24.39 -6.54 -9.38
N ASP A 322 24.89 -7.62 -8.77
CA ASP A 322 26.00 -8.45 -9.28
C ASP A 322 27.24 -7.63 -9.74
N GLY A 323 27.60 -6.59 -8.98
CA GLY A 323 28.72 -5.69 -9.28
C GLY A 323 28.42 -4.58 -10.28
N GLU A 324 27.27 -4.60 -10.96
CA GLU A 324 26.76 -3.47 -11.75
C GLU A 324 26.18 -2.41 -10.80
N LYS A 325 26.54 -1.14 -11.02
CA LYS A 325 26.13 0.00 -10.19
C LYS A 325 25.54 1.11 -11.06
N VAL A 326 24.33 1.55 -10.75
CA VAL A 326 23.62 2.62 -11.46
C VAL A 326 23.15 3.67 -10.47
N GLU A 327 23.48 4.94 -10.71
CA GLU A 327 22.96 6.07 -9.92
C GLU A 327 21.49 6.33 -10.24
N LEU A 328 20.65 6.50 -9.22
CA LEU A 328 19.27 6.96 -9.38
C LEU A 328 19.29 8.49 -9.46
N LYS A 329 19.16 9.03 -10.67
CA LYS A 329 19.32 10.48 -10.91
C LYS A 329 18.04 11.25 -10.65
N LYS A 330 16.89 10.55 -10.59
CA LYS A 330 15.57 11.15 -10.38
C LYS A 330 15.01 10.90 -8.98
N SER A 331 15.76 10.24 -8.09
CA SER A 331 15.40 10.22 -6.67
C SER A 331 15.51 11.63 -6.07
N LEU A 332 14.49 12.04 -5.32
CA LEU A 332 14.41 13.34 -4.68
C LEU A 332 14.58 13.18 -3.18
N VAL A 333 15.68 13.71 -2.63
CA VAL A 333 15.85 13.87 -1.18
C VAL A 333 14.96 15.03 -0.72
N LYS A 334 13.83 14.70 -0.09
CA LYS A 334 12.83 15.69 0.35
C LYS A 334 13.33 16.50 1.54
N ARG A 335 14.00 15.84 2.48
CA ARG A 335 14.56 16.45 3.69
C ARG A 335 15.64 15.57 4.30
N ILE A 336 16.55 16.23 5.00
CA ILE A 336 17.54 15.64 5.88
C ILE A 336 17.42 16.35 7.22
N TRP A 337 17.39 15.61 8.32
CA TRP A 337 17.26 16.16 9.67
C TRP A 337 18.01 15.30 10.69
N GLY A 338 18.19 15.82 11.91
CA GLY A 338 19.07 15.19 12.91
C GLY A 338 20.47 15.81 12.91
N GLY A 339 21.35 15.32 13.79
CA GLY A 339 22.64 15.91 14.12
C GLY A 339 22.92 15.85 15.61
#